data_AF-A0A6I3DHJ3-F1
#
_entry.id   AF-A0A6I3DHJ3-F1
#
_cell.length_a   1.000
_cell.length_b   1.000
_cell.length_c   1.000
_cell.angle_alpha   90.00
_cell.angle_beta   90.00
_cell.angle_gamma   90.00
#
_symmetry.space_group_name_H-M   'P 1'
#
loop_
_entity.id
_entity.type
_entity.pdbx_description
1 polymer ?
#
loop_
_entity_poly.entity_id
_entity_poly.type
_entity_poly.pdbx_seq_one_letter_code
_entity_poly.pdbx_strand_id
1 'polypeptide(L)'
;MSDLPFPIDPDDNPSDSGAAFDPFGMLGIPGFDPTQMNLADLMRILQSDGPVNWEIAKQTAEYVALDGSDDPSIPSSTVAELIELARIASDYVANETGVTEVLSAPVKVIGAPEWARLHLDSLRVVLETLATTLSGSLEAAQEIDSENGLAFDPTLLPPELAGPLSALGLNMGGADPFGGIMKMIAPILLGTQAGSMIGTLARNALGRYDLPLPT
;
A
#
# COMPACT_ATOMS: atom_id res chain seq x y z
N MET A 1 -24.88 -48.93 -30.87
CA MET A 1 -23.80 -48.66 -31.85
C MET A 1 -24.46 -47.86 -32.96
N SER A 2 -24.30 -46.56 -33.11
CA SER A 2 -23.31 -45.62 -32.59
C SER A 2 -23.94 -44.23 -32.75
N ASP A 3 -24.11 -43.47 -31.67
CA ASP A 3 -24.62 -42.09 -31.73
C ASP A 3 -23.42 -41.14 -31.77
N LEU A 4 -23.50 -40.15 -32.65
CA LEU A 4 -22.39 -39.29 -33.10
C LEU A 4 -21.93 -38.33 -31.99
N PRO A 5 -20.63 -37.93 -31.96
CA PRO A 5 -20.13 -36.99 -30.97
C PRO A 5 -20.60 -35.56 -31.30
N PHE A 6 -20.86 -34.80 -30.24
CA PHE A 6 -21.32 -33.41 -30.23
C PHE A 6 -20.60 -32.49 -31.23
N PRO A 7 -21.28 -31.47 -31.79
CA PRO A 7 -20.63 -30.43 -32.57
C PRO A 7 -19.70 -29.60 -31.66
N ILE A 8 -18.43 -29.49 -32.04
CA ILE A 8 -17.52 -28.49 -31.48
C ILE A 8 -17.98 -27.13 -32.03
N ASP A 9 -18.38 -26.24 -31.14
CA ASP A 9 -18.74 -24.86 -31.46
C ASP A 9 -17.49 -24.14 -31.99
N PRO A 10 -17.47 -23.62 -33.24
CA PRO A 10 -16.27 -23.00 -33.82
C PRO A 10 -15.99 -21.58 -33.30
N ASP A 11 -16.79 -21.08 -32.36
CA ASP A 11 -16.62 -19.76 -31.73
C ASP A 11 -15.99 -19.82 -30.32
N ASP A 12 -15.52 -20.99 -29.88
CA ASP A 12 -14.68 -21.08 -28.67
C ASP A 12 -13.25 -20.64 -29.01
N ASN A 13 -13.11 -19.32 -29.17
CA ASN A 13 -11.85 -18.64 -29.38
C ASN A 13 -11.15 -18.48 -28.02
N PRO A 14 -10.07 -19.21 -27.71
CA PRO A 14 -9.35 -19.08 -26.45
C PRO A 14 -8.49 -17.79 -26.37
N SER A 15 -8.91 -16.70 -27.02
CA SER A 15 -8.16 -15.45 -27.05
C SER A 15 -8.50 -14.47 -25.93
N ASP A 16 -9.31 -14.85 -24.93
CA ASP A 16 -9.49 -14.03 -23.73
C ASP A 16 -8.67 -14.59 -22.55
N SER A 17 -7.37 -14.59 -22.75
CA SER A 17 -6.37 -14.71 -21.68
C SER A 17 -5.20 -13.79 -22.00
N GLY A 18 -5.54 -12.56 -22.41
CA GLY A 18 -4.64 -11.43 -22.32
C GLY A 18 -4.55 -10.95 -20.87
N ALA A 19 -4.23 -11.86 -19.93
CA ALA A 19 -3.72 -11.44 -18.64
C ALA A 19 -2.36 -10.80 -18.96
N ALA A 20 -2.41 -9.49 -19.22
CA ALA A 20 -1.23 -8.66 -19.24
C ALA A 20 -0.41 -9.05 -18.02
N PHE A 21 0.88 -9.30 -18.23
CA PHE A 21 1.81 -9.45 -17.12
C PHE A 21 1.58 -8.26 -16.19
N ASP A 22 0.96 -8.51 -15.03
CA ASP A 22 0.61 -7.51 -14.04
C ASP A 22 1.62 -7.63 -12.89
N PRO A 23 2.77 -6.95 -13.01
CA PRO A 23 3.81 -7.01 -12.00
C PRO A 23 3.34 -6.45 -10.65
N PHE A 24 2.23 -5.69 -10.63
CA PHE A 24 1.70 -5.05 -9.43
C PHE A 24 0.60 -5.88 -8.76
N GLY A 25 -0.23 -6.59 -9.54
CA GLY A 25 -1.08 -7.67 -9.04
C GLY A 25 -0.28 -8.79 -8.36
N MET A 26 0.94 -9.07 -8.86
CA MET A 26 1.88 -10.01 -8.23
C MET A 26 2.52 -9.46 -6.93
N LEU A 27 2.59 -8.13 -6.76
CA LEU A 27 3.05 -7.47 -5.53
C LEU A 27 1.96 -7.37 -4.45
N GLY A 28 0.76 -7.90 -4.72
CA GLY A 28 -0.33 -7.95 -3.75
C GLY A 28 -1.01 -6.61 -3.51
N ILE A 29 -0.94 -5.66 -4.47
CA ILE A 29 -1.75 -4.43 -4.46
C ILE A 29 -3.09 -4.75 -5.15
N PRO A 30 -4.17 -5.03 -4.42
CA PRO A 30 -5.42 -5.44 -5.04
C PRO A 30 -6.18 -4.19 -5.52
N GLY A 31 -6.65 -4.20 -6.76
CA GLY A 31 -7.32 -3.04 -7.40
C GLY A 31 -6.40 -2.11 -8.20
N PHE A 32 -5.12 -2.45 -8.36
CA PHE A 32 -4.19 -1.71 -9.21
C PHE A 32 -4.25 -2.24 -10.66
N ASP A 33 -4.84 -1.48 -11.58
CA ASP A 33 -4.79 -1.77 -13.02
C ASP A 33 -3.87 -0.75 -13.73
N PRO A 34 -2.63 -1.13 -14.09
CA PRO A 34 -1.70 -0.22 -14.76
C PRO A 34 -2.18 0.23 -16.14
N THR A 35 -3.13 -0.50 -16.75
CA THR A 35 -3.64 -0.21 -18.09
C THR A 35 -4.73 0.86 -18.10
N GLN A 36 -5.41 1.07 -16.98
CA GLN A 36 -6.42 2.12 -16.81
C GLN A 36 -5.85 3.40 -16.17
N MET A 37 -4.57 3.40 -15.79
CA MET A 37 -3.93 4.52 -15.15
C MET A 37 -3.62 5.65 -16.13
N ASN A 38 -3.97 6.88 -15.78
CA ASN A 38 -3.62 8.06 -16.58
C ASN A 38 -2.13 8.42 -16.38
N LEU A 39 -1.51 9.05 -17.37
CA LEU A 39 -0.14 9.56 -17.30
C LEU A 39 0.06 10.51 -16.11
N ALA A 40 -0.96 11.28 -15.73
CA ALA A 40 -0.91 12.16 -14.56
C ALA A 40 -0.79 11.37 -13.24
N ASP A 41 -1.52 10.26 -13.11
CA ASP A 41 -1.47 9.40 -11.93
C ASP A 41 -0.14 8.63 -11.88
N LEU A 42 0.36 8.16 -13.03
CA LEU A 42 1.70 7.58 -13.14
C LEU A 42 2.78 8.57 -12.72
N MET A 43 2.73 9.81 -13.23
CA MET A 43 3.68 10.85 -12.85
C MET A 43 3.61 11.16 -11.35
N ARG A 44 2.43 11.15 -10.75
CA ARG A 44 2.23 11.38 -9.31
C ARG A 44 2.78 10.25 -8.45
N ILE A 45 2.61 9.00 -8.90
CA ILE A 45 3.16 7.82 -8.22
C ILE A 45 4.69 7.78 -8.33
N LEU A 46 5.23 8.14 -9.50
CA LEU A 46 6.69 8.22 -9.74
C LEU A 46 7.35 9.40 -9.03
N GLN A 47 6.60 10.47 -8.76
CA GLN A 47 7.04 11.64 -7.99
C GLN A 47 6.85 11.46 -6.48
N SER A 48 6.82 10.23 -5.95
CA SER A 48 6.70 10.06 -4.51
C SER A 48 7.92 10.65 -3.80
N ASP A 49 7.73 11.82 -3.22
CA ASP A 49 8.75 12.52 -2.43
C ASP A 49 8.92 11.79 -1.08
N GLY A 50 9.97 10.98 -0.98
CA GLY A 50 10.42 10.42 0.29
C GLY A 50 10.64 8.91 0.29
N PRO A 51 11.06 8.34 1.44
CA PRO A 51 11.42 6.93 1.56
C PRO A 51 10.20 5.98 1.54
N VAL A 52 8.98 6.53 1.53
CA VAL A 52 7.70 5.80 1.48
C VAL A 52 6.76 6.53 0.50
N ASN A 53 6.12 5.77 -0.39
CA ASN A 53 5.04 6.31 -1.22
C ASN A 53 3.73 6.37 -0.41
N TRP A 54 3.47 7.53 0.18
CA TRP A 54 2.32 7.78 1.04
C TRP A 54 0.97 7.67 0.36
N GLU A 55 0.91 7.97 -0.93
CA GLU A 55 -0.33 7.84 -1.69
C GLU A 55 -0.73 6.38 -1.82
N ILE A 56 0.20 5.53 -2.28
CA ILE A 56 -0.01 4.10 -2.39
C ILE A 56 -0.33 3.50 -1.02
N ALA A 57 0.34 3.98 0.04
CA ALA A 57 0.05 3.53 1.39
C ALA A 57 -1.40 3.83 1.83
N LYS A 58 -1.89 5.05 1.58
CA LYS A 58 -3.27 5.46 1.90
C LYS A 58 -4.30 4.65 1.10
N GLN A 59 -4.10 4.56 -0.21
CA GLN A 59 -5.00 3.80 -1.09
C GLN A 59 -5.06 2.32 -0.70
N THR A 60 -3.89 1.70 -0.45
CA THR A 60 -3.82 0.31 -0.01
C THR A 60 -4.48 0.12 1.35
N ALA A 61 -4.26 1.04 2.30
CA ALA A 61 -4.85 0.96 3.63
C ALA A 61 -6.39 1.05 3.59
N GLU A 62 -6.93 2.00 2.85
CA GLU A 62 -8.38 2.17 2.68
C GLU A 62 -8.99 0.94 1.99
N TYR A 63 -8.39 0.46 0.91
CA TYR A 63 -8.85 -0.74 0.21
C TYR A 63 -8.87 -1.98 1.11
N VAL A 64 -7.79 -2.23 1.84
CA VAL A 64 -7.69 -3.39 2.74
C VAL A 64 -8.62 -3.25 3.95
N ALA A 65 -8.85 -2.03 4.44
CA ALA A 65 -9.81 -1.76 5.51
C ALA A 65 -11.25 -2.09 5.08
N LEU A 66 -11.57 -1.88 3.80
CA LEU A 66 -12.87 -2.19 3.21
C LEU A 66 -13.04 -3.66 2.82
N ASP A 67 -11.95 -4.42 2.70
CA ASP A 67 -11.99 -5.83 2.24
C ASP A 67 -12.76 -6.00 0.91
N GLY A 68 -12.65 -5.00 0.01
CA GLY A 68 -13.36 -4.98 -1.27
C GLY A 68 -14.86 -4.65 -1.19
N SER A 69 -15.35 -4.20 -0.03
CA SER A 69 -16.71 -3.67 0.14
C SER A 69 -16.77 -2.14 -0.01
N ASP A 70 -17.97 -1.58 -0.14
CA ASP A 70 -18.17 -0.14 -0.10
C ASP A 70 -18.07 0.41 1.34
N ASP A 71 -17.66 1.67 1.50
CA ASP A 71 -17.59 2.32 2.81
C ASP A 71 -18.98 2.39 3.47
N PRO A 72 -19.20 1.68 4.60
CA PRO A 72 -20.50 1.66 5.25
C PRO A 72 -20.84 3.03 5.86
N SER A 73 -21.85 3.68 5.30
CA SER A 73 -22.36 4.94 5.85
C SER A 73 -22.84 4.76 7.29
N ILE A 74 -22.27 5.52 8.21
CA ILE A 74 -22.65 5.51 9.63
C ILE A 74 -23.89 6.41 9.81
N PRO A 75 -25.04 5.87 10.28
CA PRO A 75 -26.24 6.68 10.45
C PRO A 75 -26.06 7.68 11.60
N SER A 76 -26.68 8.85 11.46
CA SER A 76 -26.57 9.96 12.43
C SER A 76 -27.09 9.59 13.82
N SER A 77 -28.06 8.68 13.92
CA SER A 77 -28.55 8.15 15.20
C SER A 77 -27.47 7.38 15.95
N THR A 78 -26.73 6.50 15.27
CA THR A 78 -25.62 5.75 15.88
C THR A 78 -24.50 6.67 16.32
N VAL A 79 -24.20 7.72 15.53
CA VAL A 79 -23.21 8.73 15.92
C VAL A 79 -23.65 9.43 17.21
N ALA A 80 -24.91 9.86 17.31
CA ALA A 80 -25.44 10.53 18.50
C ALA A 80 -25.44 9.61 19.74
N GLU A 81 -25.83 8.35 19.58
CA GLU A 81 -25.82 7.34 20.64
C GLU A 81 -24.41 7.08 21.18
N LEU A 82 -23.42 6.91 20.30
CA LEU A 82 -22.03 6.69 20.69
C LEU A 82 -21.40 7.91 21.39
N ILE A 83 -21.73 9.12 20.92
CA ILE A 83 -21.25 10.36 21.55
C ILE A 83 -21.82 10.50 22.97
N GLU A 84 -23.13 10.26 23.16
CA GLU A 84 -23.73 10.36 24.49
C GLU A 84 -23.21 9.25 25.42
N LEU A 85 -23.05 8.03 24.92
CA LEU A 85 -22.45 6.94 25.70
C LEU A 85 -21.03 7.29 26.16
N ALA A 86 -20.20 7.84 25.26
CA ALA A 86 -18.85 8.25 25.59
C ALA A 86 -18.84 9.39 26.62
N ARG A 87 -19.78 10.35 26.53
CA ARG A 87 -19.94 11.42 27.52
C ARG A 87 -20.27 10.87 28.91
N ILE A 88 -21.25 9.96 28.99
CA ILE A 88 -21.64 9.32 30.26
C ILE A 88 -20.48 8.50 30.84
N ALA A 89 -19.76 7.75 30.00
CA ALA A 89 -18.61 6.97 30.43
C ALA A 89 -17.47 7.88 30.95
N SER A 90 -17.18 8.99 30.27
CA SER A 90 -16.21 9.99 30.71
C SER A 90 -16.60 10.59 32.07
N ASP A 91 -17.87 10.96 32.26
CA ASP A 91 -18.36 11.47 33.55
C ASP A 91 -18.19 10.44 34.67
N TYR A 92 -18.48 9.16 34.39
CA TYR A 92 -18.30 8.07 35.36
C TYR A 92 -16.81 7.88 35.73
N VAL A 93 -15.91 7.81 34.75
CA VAL A 93 -14.47 7.66 35.00
C VAL A 93 -13.91 8.89 35.73
N ALA A 94 -14.35 10.10 35.38
CA ALA A 94 -13.93 11.32 36.05
C ALA A 94 -14.32 11.32 37.54
N ASN A 95 -15.54 10.87 37.86
CA ASN A 95 -16.01 10.78 39.24
C ASN A 95 -15.22 9.77 40.07
N GLU A 96 -14.85 8.63 39.49
CA GLU A 96 -14.12 7.58 40.19
C GLU A 96 -12.61 7.88 40.31
N THR A 97 -12.02 8.52 39.29
CA THR A 97 -10.55 8.74 39.23
C THR A 97 -10.13 10.14 39.66
N GLY A 98 -11.04 11.11 39.69
CA GLY A 98 -10.74 12.53 39.91
C GLY A 98 -10.02 13.20 38.73
N VAL A 99 -9.81 12.52 37.60
CA VAL A 99 -9.11 13.05 36.42
C VAL A 99 -10.13 13.61 35.43
N THR A 100 -10.30 14.93 35.40
CA THR A 100 -11.33 15.58 34.55
C THR A 100 -10.79 16.13 33.23
N GLU A 101 -9.51 16.54 33.16
CA GLU A 101 -8.96 17.23 31.98
C GLU A 101 -8.73 16.31 30.77
N VAL A 102 -8.31 15.06 31.00
CA VAL A 102 -7.98 14.12 29.92
C VAL A 102 -9.24 13.60 29.19
N LEU A 103 -10.39 13.64 29.86
CA LEU A 103 -11.64 13.02 29.39
C LEU A 103 -12.55 13.97 28.60
N SER A 104 -12.15 15.23 28.42
CA SER A 104 -12.93 16.26 27.71
C SER A 104 -12.63 16.37 26.21
N ALA A 105 -11.83 15.45 25.66
CA ALA A 105 -11.54 15.45 24.23
C ALA A 105 -12.81 15.17 23.40
N PRO A 106 -13.03 15.89 22.29
CA PRO A 106 -14.20 15.66 21.44
C PRO A 106 -14.16 14.26 20.83
N VAL A 107 -15.26 13.52 20.99
CA VAL A 107 -15.44 12.18 20.44
C VAL A 107 -15.91 12.28 18.99
N LYS A 108 -15.20 11.64 18.07
CA LYS A 108 -15.59 11.48 16.66
C LYS A 108 -15.83 10.01 16.38
N VAL A 109 -16.96 9.71 15.75
CA VAL A 109 -17.25 8.37 15.22
C VAL A 109 -16.77 8.32 13.77
N ILE A 110 -15.94 7.34 13.44
CA ILE A 110 -15.32 7.18 12.12
C ILE A 110 -15.43 5.74 11.65
N GLY A 111 -15.41 5.54 10.32
CA GLY A 111 -15.33 4.22 9.71
C GLY A 111 -13.89 3.69 9.68
N ALA A 112 -13.74 2.41 9.34
CA ALA A 112 -12.44 1.75 9.21
C ALA A 112 -11.49 2.45 8.21
N PRO A 113 -11.93 2.95 7.03
CA PRO A 113 -11.04 3.62 6.10
C PRO A 113 -10.45 4.92 6.66
N GLU A 114 -11.31 5.75 7.27
CA GLU A 114 -10.88 7.01 7.90
C GLU A 114 -9.98 6.75 9.12
N TRP A 115 -10.24 5.68 9.89
CA TRP A 115 -9.35 5.22 10.96
C TRP A 115 -7.97 4.87 10.39
N ALA A 116 -7.92 4.07 9.31
CA ALA A 116 -6.67 3.66 8.68
C ALA A 116 -5.85 4.87 8.24
N ARG A 117 -6.48 5.85 7.57
CA ARG A 117 -5.85 7.07 7.10
C ARG A 117 -5.25 7.91 8.22
N LEU A 118 -6.00 8.13 9.31
CA LEU A 118 -5.54 8.91 10.46
C LEU A 118 -4.35 8.25 11.17
N HIS A 119 -4.40 6.93 11.34
CA HIS A 119 -3.30 6.18 11.96
C HIS A 119 -2.06 6.16 11.06
N LEU A 120 -2.24 6.07 9.75
CA LEU A 120 -1.14 6.12 8.78
C LEU A 120 -0.45 7.49 8.78
N ASP A 121 -1.21 8.58 8.91
CA ASP A 121 -0.65 9.94 9.08
C ASP A 121 0.08 10.11 10.43
N SER A 122 -0.45 9.54 11.52
CA SER A 122 0.19 9.55 12.85
C SER A 122 1.53 8.78 12.87
N LEU A 123 1.58 7.64 12.20
CA LEU A 123 2.76 6.76 12.17
C LEU A 123 3.83 7.20 11.17
N ARG A 124 3.61 8.32 10.47
CA ARG A 124 4.50 8.82 9.43
C ARG A 124 5.97 8.84 9.83
N VAL A 125 6.29 9.47 10.96
CA VAL A 125 7.68 9.61 11.43
C VAL A 125 8.31 8.24 11.71
N VAL A 126 7.55 7.32 12.29
CA VAL A 126 8.02 5.97 12.61
C VAL A 126 8.31 5.19 11.32
N LEU A 127 7.36 5.22 10.38
CA LEU A 127 7.48 4.54 9.09
C LEU A 127 8.60 5.12 8.22
N GLU A 128 8.79 6.44 8.18
CA GLU A 128 9.90 7.07 7.46
C GLU A 128 11.26 6.71 8.09
N THR A 129 11.33 6.64 9.42
CA THR A 129 12.55 6.20 10.13
C THR A 129 12.87 4.75 9.80
N LEU A 130 11.89 3.86 9.84
CA LEU A 130 12.04 2.45 9.44
C LEU A 130 12.47 2.33 7.97
N ALA A 131 11.84 3.10 7.07
CA ALA A 131 12.17 3.12 5.66
C ALA A 131 13.61 3.57 5.40
N THR A 132 14.04 4.64 6.08
CA THR A 132 15.38 5.19 5.94
C THR A 132 16.43 4.22 6.47
N THR A 133 16.18 3.60 7.63
CA THR A 133 17.10 2.60 8.21
C THR A 133 17.21 1.35 7.35
N LEU A 134 16.09 0.87 6.79
CA LEU A 134 16.09 -0.26 5.86
C LEU A 134 16.83 0.07 4.56
N SER A 135 16.59 1.25 3.98
CA SER A 135 17.28 1.69 2.77
C SER A 135 18.79 1.77 2.99
N GLY A 136 19.24 2.33 4.12
CA GLY A 136 20.67 2.37 4.47
C GLY A 136 21.28 0.98 4.62
N SER A 137 20.52 0.00 5.14
CA SER A 137 20.98 -1.39 5.24
C SER A 137 21.10 -2.09 3.87
N LEU A 138 20.18 -1.79 2.94
CA LEU A 138 20.19 -2.35 1.59
C LEU A 138 21.35 -1.79 0.76
N GLU A 139 21.61 -0.49 0.87
CA GLU A 139 22.75 0.15 0.21
C GLU A 139 24.09 -0.42 0.72
N ALA A 140 24.22 -0.63 2.03
CA ALA A 140 25.40 -1.27 2.60
C ALA A 140 25.58 -2.72 2.13
N ALA A 141 24.49 -3.46 1.87
CA ALA A 141 24.55 -4.82 1.34
C ALA A 141 24.97 -4.84 -0.15
N GLN A 142 24.56 -3.85 -0.95
CA GLN A 142 24.94 -3.74 -2.36
C GLN A 142 26.42 -3.38 -2.56
N GLU A 143 26.99 -2.57 -1.66
CA GLU A 143 28.42 -2.20 -1.72
C GLU A 143 29.34 -3.42 -1.56
N ILE A 144 28.91 -4.41 -0.76
CA ILE A 144 29.62 -5.67 -0.54
C ILE A 144 29.55 -6.59 -1.78
N ASP A 145 28.41 -6.60 -2.49
CA ASP A 145 28.21 -7.47 -3.67
C ASP A 145 28.96 -6.94 -4.92
N SER A 146 29.11 -5.61 -5.01
CA SER A 146 29.98 -4.93 -5.99
C SER A 146 31.46 -5.35 -5.86
N GLU A 147 31.92 -5.69 -4.65
CA GLU A 147 33.27 -6.20 -4.41
C GLU A 147 33.43 -7.69 -4.80
N ASN A 148 32.34 -8.47 -4.82
CA ASN A 148 32.35 -9.91 -5.10
C ASN A 148 32.08 -10.27 -6.57
N GLY A 149 31.81 -9.30 -7.44
CA GLY A 149 31.88 -9.47 -8.90
C GLY A 149 30.72 -10.22 -9.56
N LEU A 150 29.55 -10.31 -8.94
CA LEU A 150 28.32 -10.82 -9.58
C LEU A 150 27.59 -9.73 -10.38
N ALA A 151 28.34 -8.89 -11.09
CA ALA A 151 27.78 -7.82 -11.92
C ALA A 151 27.08 -8.40 -13.15
N PHE A 152 25.88 -7.88 -13.44
CA PHE A 152 25.13 -8.21 -14.65
C PHE A 152 25.93 -7.79 -15.89
N ASP A 153 26.26 -8.74 -16.79
CA ASP A 153 26.99 -8.46 -18.03
C ASP A 153 26.04 -7.84 -19.08
N PRO A 154 26.18 -6.53 -19.41
CA PRO A 154 25.34 -5.83 -20.37
C PRO A 154 25.38 -6.41 -21.77
N THR A 155 26.46 -7.12 -22.11
CA THR A 155 26.70 -7.64 -23.45
C THR A 155 25.87 -8.88 -23.76
N LEU A 156 25.24 -9.47 -22.75
CA LEU A 156 24.39 -10.66 -22.88
C LEU A 156 22.92 -10.32 -23.20
N LEU A 157 22.54 -9.04 -23.26
CA LEU A 157 21.19 -8.62 -23.60
C LEU A 157 20.97 -8.51 -25.12
N PRO A 158 19.80 -8.95 -25.63
CA PRO A 158 19.40 -8.67 -27.01
C PRO A 158 19.33 -7.16 -27.28
N PRO A 159 19.87 -6.66 -28.42
CA PRO A 159 19.99 -5.23 -28.71
C PRO A 159 18.64 -4.48 -28.80
N GLU A 160 17.57 -5.20 -29.13
CA GLU A 160 16.19 -4.72 -29.19
C GLU A 160 15.69 -4.20 -27.83
N LEU A 161 16.18 -4.77 -26.72
CA LEU A 161 15.72 -4.44 -25.36
C LEU A 161 16.61 -3.38 -24.69
N ALA A 162 17.78 -3.07 -25.24
CA ALA A 162 18.73 -2.13 -24.65
C ALA A 162 18.24 -0.67 -24.68
N GLY A 163 17.59 -0.27 -25.78
CA GLY A 163 17.06 1.09 -25.97
C GLY A 163 15.89 1.44 -25.04
N PRO A 164 14.82 0.62 -25.00
CA PRO A 164 13.67 0.84 -24.11
C PRO A 164 14.06 0.87 -22.63
N LEU A 165 14.99 0.00 -22.19
CA LEU A 165 15.48 0.00 -20.81
C LEU A 165 16.27 1.28 -20.49
N SER A 166 17.14 1.73 -21.40
CA SER A 166 17.92 2.95 -21.21
C SER A 166 17.04 4.21 -21.15
N ALA A 167 15.96 4.26 -21.94
CA ALA A 167 15.00 5.36 -21.95
C ALA A 167 14.16 5.46 -20.66
N LEU A 168 14.00 4.34 -19.94
CA LEU A 168 13.39 4.25 -18.61
C LEU A 168 14.31 4.74 -17.47
N GLY A 169 15.46 5.35 -17.79
CA GLY A 169 16.43 5.80 -16.81
C GLY A 169 17.22 4.65 -16.17
N LEU A 170 17.04 3.41 -16.66
CA LEU A 170 17.86 2.26 -16.29
C LEU A 170 19.15 2.32 -17.10
N ASN A 171 19.98 3.29 -16.75
CA ASN A 171 21.25 3.50 -17.42
C ASN A 171 22.15 2.28 -17.24
N MET A 172 22.21 1.44 -18.28
CA MET A 172 23.07 0.28 -18.45
C MET A 172 24.58 0.63 -18.52
N GLY A 173 24.95 1.88 -18.24
CA GLY A 173 26.34 2.36 -18.10
C GLY A 173 26.76 2.60 -16.64
N GLY A 174 25.88 2.33 -15.66
CA GLY A 174 26.21 2.31 -14.23
C GLY A 174 26.28 0.88 -13.70
N ALA A 175 27.04 0.67 -12.61
CA ALA A 175 27.41 -0.65 -12.08
C ALA A 175 26.24 -1.61 -11.77
N ASP A 176 25.00 -1.13 -11.58
CA ASP A 176 23.85 -1.98 -11.19
C ASP A 176 22.50 -1.50 -11.74
N PRO A 177 22.03 -2.00 -12.91
CA PRO A 177 20.71 -1.65 -13.45
C PRO A 177 19.56 -2.08 -12.52
N PHE A 178 19.72 -3.19 -11.80
CA PHE A 178 18.75 -3.65 -10.80
C PHE A 178 18.69 -2.72 -9.58
N GLY A 179 19.82 -2.14 -9.16
CA GLY A 179 19.86 -1.19 -8.05
C GLY A 179 19.06 0.08 -8.30
N GLY A 180 19.08 0.59 -9.54
CA GLY A 180 18.27 1.75 -9.95
C GLY A 180 16.76 1.46 -9.91
N ILE A 181 16.34 0.31 -10.43
CA ILE A 181 14.95 -0.15 -10.37
C ILE A 181 14.50 -0.29 -8.90
N MET A 182 15.31 -0.94 -8.06
CA MET A 182 14.98 -1.16 -6.67
C MET A 182 14.84 0.14 -5.88
N LYS A 183 15.69 1.14 -6.14
CA LYS A 183 15.55 2.47 -5.52
C LYS A 183 14.27 3.19 -5.92
N MET A 184 13.80 2.98 -7.15
CA MET A 184 12.55 3.55 -7.64
C MET A 184 11.31 2.83 -7.08
N ILE A 185 11.37 1.51 -6.95
CA ILE A 185 10.22 0.68 -6.52
C ILE A 185 10.13 0.56 -4.99
N ALA A 186 11.24 0.69 -4.26
CA ALA A 186 11.28 0.53 -2.80
C ALA A 186 10.25 1.40 -2.04
N PRO A 187 10.07 2.70 -2.34
CA PRO A 187 9.06 3.52 -1.67
C PRO A 187 7.63 3.02 -1.90
N ILE A 188 7.34 2.51 -3.10
CA ILE A 188 6.03 1.95 -3.47
C ILE A 188 5.76 0.66 -2.68
N LEU A 189 6.75 -0.23 -2.59
CA LEU A 189 6.65 -1.47 -1.83
C LEU A 189 6.45 -1.19 -0.34
N LEU A 190 7.21 -0.27 0.22
CA LEU A 190 7.05 0.11 1.61
C LEU A 190 5.69 0.76 1.89
N GLY A 191 5.23 1.60 0.98
CA GLY A 191 3.89 2.18 1.04
C GLY A 191 2.82 1.09 1.04
N THR A 192 2.92 0.15 0.11
CA THR A 192 2.00 -1.00 0.01
C THR A 192 1.99 -1.84 1.29
N GLN A 193 3.16 -2.21 1.80
CA GLN A 193 3.26 -3.05 3.00
C GLN A 193 2.73 -2.33 4.24
N ALA A 194 3.09 -1.05 4.42
CA ALA A 194 2.60 -0.23 5.52
C ALA A 194 1.07 -0.05 5.43
N GLY A 195 0.57 0.22 4.23
CA GLY A 195 -0.86 0.35 3.97
C GLY A 195 -1.63 -0.94 4.26
N SER A 196 -1.15 -2.07 3.77
CA SER A 196 -1.75 -3.38 4.04
C SER A 196 -1.80 -3.67 5.54
N MET A 197 -0.70 -3.45 6.27
CA MET A 197 -0.67 -3.68 7.72
C MET A 197 -1.72 -2.83 8.44
N ILE A 198 -1.75 -1.52 8.16
CA ILE A 198 -2.68 -0.59 8.82
C ILE A 198 -4.13 -0.88 8.41
N GLY A 199 -4.40 -1.22 7.15
CA GLY A 199 -5.73 -1.61 6.70
C GLY A 199 -6.24 -2.86 7.40
N THR A 200 -5.39 -3.87 7.63
CA THR A 200 -5.80 -5.06 8.40
C THR A 200 -6.12 -4.74 9.86
N LEU A 201 -5.40 -3.80 10.47
CA LEU A 201 -5.67 -3.33 11.82
C LEU A 201 -6.99 -2.57 11.89
N ALA A 202 -7.28 -1.74 10.89
CA ALA A 202 -8.51 -0.96 10.82
C ALA A 202 -9.78 -1.80 10.85
N ARG A 203 -9.73 -3.04 10.35
CA ARG A 203 -10.87 -3.98 10.40
C ARG A 203 -11.20 -4.48 11.80
N ASN A 204 -10.22 -4.49 12.70
CA ASN A 204 -10.38 -4.99 14.07
C ASN A 204 -10.33 -3.87 15.10
N ALA A 205 -9.98 -2.64 14.68
CA ALA A 205 -9.79 -1.52 15.57
C ALA A 205 -11.10 -1.04 16.18
N LEU A 206 -11.13 -0.93 17.51
CA LEU A 206 -12.30 -0.47 18.26
C LEU A 206 -12.22 1.00 18.70
N GLY A 207 -11.05 1.64 18.59
CA GLY A 207 -10.89 3.04 19.00
C GLY A 207 -9.47 3.58 18.88
N ARG A 208 -9.28 4.81 19.37
CA ARG A 208 -8.01 5.56 19.30
C ARG A 208 -6.86 4.87 20.05
N TYR A 209 -7.16 4.22 21.16
CA TYR A 209 -6.16 3.64 22.08
C TYR A 209 -5.87 2.16 21.81
N ASP A 210 -6.29 1.63 20.66
CA ASP A 210 -6.05 0.23 20.32
C ASP A 210 -4.56 -0.04 19.96
N LEU A 211 -3.85 1.00 19.53
CA LEU A 211 -2.39 0.99 19.45
C LEU A 211 -1.77 1.86 20.55
N PRO A 212 -0.71 1.39 21.23
CA PRO A 212 0.00 2.17 22.25
C PRO A 212 0.94 3.22 21.62
N LEU A 213 0.50 3.88 20.55
CA LEU A 213 1.27 4.86 19.80
C LEU A 213 0.53 6.20 19.82
N PRO A 214 1.25 7.31 20.02
CA PRO A 214 0.62 8.62 20.09
C PRO A 214 0.04 9.01 18.72
N THR A 215 -1.29 8.93 18.63
CA THR A 215 -2.10 9.52 17.54
C THR A 215 -2.59 10.90 17.89
#